data_AF-A0A2D5Z2B0-F1
#
_entry.id   AF-A0A2D5Z2B0-F1
#
_cell.length_a   1.000
_cell.length_b   1.000
_cell.length_c   1.000
_cell.angle_alpha   90.00
_cell.angle_beta   90.00
_cell.angle_gamma   90.00
#
_symmetry.space_group_name_H-M   'P 1'
#
loop_
_entity.id
_entity.type
_entity.pdbx_description
1 polymer ?
#
loop_
_entity_poly.entity_id
_entity_poly.type
_entity_poly.pdbx_seq_one_letter_code
_entity_poly.pdbx_strand_id
1 'polypeptide(L)'
;MSWQPVTDDILVFRDSCNVYAVRGEGGCVVVDAGTGAWMDEVEALPARPAALLLTHYFRDHAAGAAAAARAGIPVYAPQYERDLLVDPVQHFRERETYIIYDNLWDLFAPIEPIGIAGAIEDYATATIAGLEIEAVPLPGATISQTGYGMTICGRRHVFCGEAIHSPGRLPRAAPLQYNYNDMPGATNAYLSAQFLRDGGVDVLLPSLGEPILDRTDAALAALQSNLKATAARREENLAGMEAVHDEALVRVSDHVWRSPNAIAQTYFVISDSGRAMSIDYGYLLGPLQWQAYSRPARRRALLHGLADLKRRFGIERLDTVLVSRADGGRPPVRPGGRGAAHGGRTVLIACRAGSGRRASLSFASEARRC
;
A
#
# COMPACT_ATOMS: atom_id res chain seq x y z
N MET A 1 15.19 -16.82 -20.20
CA MET A 1 13.82 -16.29 -19.95
C MET A 1 13.62 -15.17 -20.96
N SER A 2 12.40 -14.88 -21.40
CA SER A 2 12.15 -13.82 -22.39
C SER A 2 10.87 -13.07 -22.07
N TRP A 3 10.75 -11.84 -22.57
CA TRP A 3 9.52 -11.06 -22.50
C TRP A 3 8.41 -11.71 -23.33
N GLN A 4 7.20 -11.73 -22.78
CA GLN A 4 6.00 -12.28 -23.41
C GLN A 4 4.89 -11.23 -23.41
N PRO A 5 4.14 -11.06 -24.50
CA PRO A 5 3.03 -10.12 -24.54
C PRO A 5 1.89 -10.58 -23.62
N VAL A 6 1.37 -9.65 -22.82
CA VAL A 6 0.11 -9.79 -22.07
C VAL A 6 -1.00 -9.05 -22.81
N THR A 7 -0.70 -7.85 -23.27
CA THR A 7 -1.47 -7.04 -24.23
C THR A 7 -0.49 -6.39 -25.21
N ASP A 8 -0.97 -5.57 -26.14
CA ASP A 8 -0.10 -4.87 -27.10
C ASP A 8 0.89 -3.90 -26.43
N ASP A 9 0.52 -3.32 -25.29
CA ASP A 9 1.32 -2.32 -24.57
C ASP A 9 2.00 -2.86 -23.30
N ILE A 10 1.73 -4.12 -22.93
CA ILE A 10 2.20 -4.73 -21.69
C ILE A 10 2.89 -6.04 -21.98
N LEU A 11 4.16 -6.13 -21.59
CA LEU A 11 4.93 -7.37 -21.58
C LEU A 11 5.08 -7.90 -20.15
N VAL A 12 5.25 -9.21 -20.01
CA VAL A 12 5.64 -9.89 -18.77
C VAL A 12 6.92 -10.68 -18.99
N PHE A 13 7.84 -10.61 -18.04
CA PHE A 13 9.01 -11.45 -17.92
C PHE A 13 8.86 -12.31 -16.67
N ARG A 14 8.85 -13.63 -16.83
CA ARG A 14 8.71 -14.56 -15.70
C ARG A 14 10.08 -14.87 -15.11
N ASP A 15 10.26 -14.46 -13.86
CA ASP A 15 11.46 -14.64 -13.04
C ASP A 15 11.05 -15.21 -11.66
N SER A 16 11.76 -14.87 -10.58
CA SER A 16 11.33 -15.10 -9.19
C SER A 16 9.98 -14.45 -8.87
N CYS A 17 9.59 -13.43 -9.63
CA CYS A 17 8.25 -12.89 -9.73
C CYS A 17 7.93 -12.59 -11.20
N ASN A 18 6.67 -12.26 -11.50
CA ASN A 18 6.29 -11.61 -12.74
C ASN A 18 6.83 -10.17 -12.70
N VAL A 19 7.69 -9.83 -13.66
CA VAL A 19 8.15 -8.47 -13.91
C VAL A 19 7.38 -7.95 -15.12
N TYR A 20 6.73 -6.81 -15.01
CA TYR A 20 5.96 -6.25 -16.13
C TYR A 20 6.66 -5.05 -16.75
N ALA A 21 6.51 -4.86 -18.05
CA ALA A 21 6.93 -3.65 -18.74
C ALA A 21 5.75 -3.04 -19.48
N VAL A 22 5.53 -1.75 -19.26
CA VAL A 22 4.41 -0.98 -19.84
C VAL A 22 4.97 0.08 -20.77
N ARG A 23 4.50 0.10 -22.01
CA ARG A 23 4.86 1.14 -22.99
C ARG A 23 4.18 2.46 -22.61
N GLY A 24 4.97 3.53 -22.54
CA GLY A 24 4.50 4.91 -22.47
C GLY A 24 5.11 5.75 -23.61
N GLU A 25 4.64 6.99 -23.76
CA GLU A 25 5.14 7.92 -24.79
C GLU A 25 6.61 8.30 -24.59
N GLY A 26 7.06 8.36 -23.33
CA GLY A 26 8.41 8.79 -22.95
C GLY A 26 9.40 7.66 -22.65
N GLY A 27 9.03 6.40 -22.89
CA GLY A 27 9.80 5.22 -22.50
C GLY A 27 8.91 4.10 -22.00
N CYS A 28 9.46 3.12 -21.28
CA CYS A 28 8.65 2.12 -20.59
C CYS A 28 8.81 2.21 -19.07
N VAL A 29 7.76 1.82 -18.36
CA VAL A 29 7.79 1.65 -16.91
C VAL A 29 7.85 0.16 -16.62
N VAL A 30 8.83 -0.26 -15.82
CA VAL A 30 8.96 -1.64 -15.33
C VAL A 30 8.34 -1.73 -13.94
N VAL A 31 7.58 -2.79 -13.66
CA VAL A 31 6.97 -3.05 -12.35
C VAL A 31 7.50 -4.35 -11.77
N ASP A 32 7.97 -4.26 -10.53
CA ASP A 32 8.86 -5.21 -9.84
C ASP A 32 10.18 -5.44 -10.58
N ALA A 33 11.12 -6.13 -9.95
CA ALA A 33 12.47 -6.32 -10.47
C ALA A 33 12.88 -7.80 -10.59
N GLY A 34 12.17 -8.71 -9.92
CA GLY A 34 12.56 -10.11 -9.81
C GLY A 34 13.99 -10.24 -9.29
N THR A 35 14.75 -11.16 -9.90
CA THR A 35 16.20 -11.28 -9.69
C THR A 35 17.02 -10.27 -10.47
N GLY A 36 16.41 -9.60 -11.46
CA GLY A 36 17.08 -8.68 -12.39
C GLY A 36 17.45 -9.32 -13.74
N ALA A 37 17.14 -10.61 -13.95
CA ALA A 37 17.44 -11.33 -15.19
C ALA A 37 16.84 -10.69 -16.45
N TRP A 38 15.77 -9.90 -16.30
CA TRP A 38 15.16 -9.14 -17.40
C TRP A 38 16.08 -8.06 -18.00
N MET A 39 17.09 -7.59 -17.25
CA MET A 39 18.01 -6.57 -17.74
C MET A 39 18.92 -7.09 -18.86
N ASP A 40 19.20 -8.40 -18.89
CA ASP A 40 19.94 -9.04 -19.99
C ASP A 40 19.13 -9.04 -21.30
N GLU A 41 17.81 -8.82 -21.20
CA GLU A 41 16.85 -8.79 -22.30
C GLU A 41 16.23 -7.38 -22.49
N VAL A 42 16.96 -6.33 -22.10
CA VAL A 42 16.47 -4.93 -22.15
C VAL A 42 16.15 -4.47 -23.57
N GLU A 43 16.84 -5.00 -24.58
CA GLU A 43 16.61 -4.66 -26.00
C GLU A 43 15.27 -5.21 -26.53
N ALA A 44 14.67 -6.20 -25.85
CA ALA A 44 13.36 -6.75 -26.19
C ALA A 44 12.20 -5.97 -25.56
N LEU A 45 12.49 -4.95 -24.75
CA LEU A 45 11.46 -4.09 -24.16
C LEU A 45 10.77 -3.22 -25.22
N PRO A 46 9.52 -2.79 -24.96
CA PRO A 46 8.77 -1.96 -25.90
C PRO A 46 9.40 -0.56 -26.12
N ALA A 47 10.19 -0.09 -25.16
CA ALA A 47 10.96 1.14 -25.19
C ALA A 47 12.05 1.09 -24.10
N ARG A 48 12.95 2.09 -24.03
CA ARG A 48 13.93 2.18 -22.94
C ARG A 48 13.25 2.34 -21.57
N PRO A 49 13.71 1.64 -20.52
CA PRO A 49 13.24 1.85 -19.15
C PRO A 49 13.42 3.30 -18.70
N ALA A 50 12.31 3.98 -18.42
CA ALA A 50 12.28 5.31 -17.82
C ALA A 50 12.18 5.25 -16.30
N ALA A 51 11.61 4.17 -15.75
CA ALA A 51 11.53 3.92 -14.32
C ALA A 51 11.29 2.44 -14.02
N LEU A 52 11.63 2.05 -12.79
CA LEU A 52 11.26 0.79 -12.17
C LEU A 52 10.45 1.07 -10.90
N LEU A 53 9.28 0.44 -10.76
CA LEU A 53 8.40 0.58 -9.60
C LEU A 53 8.39 -0.72 -8.81
N LEU A 54 8.73 -0.67 -7.52
CA LEU A 54 8.61 -1.82 -6.63
C LEU A 54 7.22 -1.85 -5.98
N THR A 55 6.57 -3.00 -5.93
CA THR A 55 5.29 -3.14 -5.21
C THR A 55 5.48 -3.30 -3.70
N HIS A 56 6.55 -3.97 -3.28
CA HIS A 56 6.91 -4.22 -1.89
C HIS A 56 8.38 -4.66 -1.75
N TYR A 57 8.85 -4.88 -0.52
CA TYR A 57 10.28 -5.14 -0.25
C TYR A 57 10.75 -6.59 -0.43
N PHE A 58 9.86 -7.57 -0.66
CA PHE A 58 10.32 -8.96 -0.69
C PHE A 58 11.40 -9.16 -1.76
N ARG A 59 12.47 -9.85 -1.39
CA ARG A 59 13.70 -9.95 -2.16
C ARG A 59 13.49 -10.66 -3.50
N ASP A 60 12.54 -11.58 -3.59
CA ASP A 60 12.12 -12.21 -4.84
C ASP A 60 11.38 -11.24 -5.80
N HIS A 61 11.00 -10.05 -5.34
CA HIS A 61 10.43 -8.98 -6.16
C HIS A 61 11.41 -7.81 -6.35
N ALA A 62 12.27 -7.54 -5.37
CA ALA A 62 13.07 -6.33 -5.32
C ALA A 62 14.58 -6.52 -5.60
N ALA A 63 15.12 -7.75 -5.58
CA ALA A 63 16.57 -7.97 -5.68
C ALA A 63 17.19 -7.33 -6.93
N GLY A 64 16.54 -7.47 -8.09
CA GLY A 64 17.02 -6.89 -9.35
C GLY A 64 17.11 -5.36 -9.34
N ALA A 65 16.42 -4.68 -8.42
CA ALA A 65 16.38 -3.21 -8.39
C ALA A 65 17.71 -2.59 -7.99
N ALA A 66 18.55 -3.28 -7.22
CA ALA A 66 19.89 -2.78 -6.89
C ALA A 66 20.77 -2.68 -8.15
N ALA A 67 20.70 -3.68 -9.03
CA ALA A 67 21.40 -3.66 -10.31
C ALA A 67 20.81 -2.62 -11.27
N ALA A 68 19.48 -2.51 -11.34
CA ALA A 68 18.79 -1.50 -12.16
C ALA A 68 19.16 -0.07 -11.74
N ALA A 69 19.19 0.22 -10.44
CA ALA A 69 19.62 1.51 -9.92
C ALA A 69 21.08 1.84 -10.27
N ARG A 70 22.00 0.87 -10.15
CA ARG A 70 23.40 1.04 -10.58
C ARG A 70 23.55 1.28 -12.08
N ALA A 71 22.65 0.70 -12.88
CA ALA A 71 22.57 0.94 -14.32
C ALA A 71 21.93 2.30 -14.69
N GLY A 72 21.50 3.09 -13.69
CA GLY A 72 20.94 4.43 -13.88
C GLY A 72 19.43 4.45 -14.12
N ILE A 73 18.72 3.34 -13.93
CA ILE A 73 17.26 3.31 -14.02
C ILE A 73 16.67 3.89 -12.73
N PRO A 74 15.83 4.95 -12.79
CA PRO A 74 15.17 5.49 -11.61
C PRO A 74 14.27 4.47 -10.93
N VAL A 75 14.59 4.08 -9.70
CA VAL A 75 13.79 3.14 -8.90
C VAL A 75 12.85 3.89 -7.96
N TYR A 76 11.56 3.61 -8.02
CA TYR A 76 10.57 4.12 -7.08
C TYR A 76 9.98 2.98 -6.26
N ALA A 77 9.60 3.28 -5.03
CA ALA A 77 9.04 2.29 -4.11
C ALA A 77 7.96 2.92 -3.22
N PRO A 78 7.11 2.13 -2.55
CA PRO A 78 6.11 2.66 -1.65
C PRO A 78 6.77 3.34 -0.45
N GLN A 79 6.20 4.44 0.02
CA GLN A 79 6.75 5.25 1.11
C GLN A 79 7.09 4.44 2.36
N TYR A 80 6.22 3.51 2.73
CA TYR A 80 6.39 2.68 3.92
C TYR A 80 7.43 1.56 3.77
N GLU A 81 7.91 1.29 2.55
CA GLU A 81 8.96 0.28 2.27
C GLU A 81 10.37 0.89 2.23
N ARG A 82 10.45 2.22 2.09
CA ARG A 82 11.70 2.95 1.84
C ARG A 82 12.85 2.53 2.76
N ASP A 83 12.62 2.53 4.07
CA ASP A 83 13.70 2.32 5.05
C ASP A 83 14.33 0.93 4.91
N LEU A 84 13.52 -0.11 4.63
CA LEU A 84 14.01 -1.47 4.39
C LEU A 84 14.82 -1.58 3.09
N LEU A 85 14.45 -0.80 2.08
CA LEU A 85 15.10 -0.83 0.77
C LEU A 85 16.42 -0.06 0.75
N VAL A 86 16.48 1.10 1.42
CA VAL A 86 17.67 1.98 1.39
C VAL A 86 18.73 1.58 2.42
N ASP A 87 18.34 0.98 3.54
CA ASP A 87 19.28 0.51 4.57
C ASP A 87 18.86 -0.86 5.16
N PRO A 88 18.86 -1.93 4.34
CA PRO A 88 18.55 -3.27 4.83
C PRO A 88 19.56 -3.76 5.88
N VAL A 89 20.80 -3.28 5.83
CA VAL A 89 21.84 -3.65 6.81
C VAL A 89 21.43 -3.18 8.20
N GLN A 90 20.95 -1.95 8.34
CA GLN A 90 20.44 -1.46 9.62
C GLN A 90 19.22 -2.26 10.08
N HIS A 91 18.31 -2.63 9.17
CA HIS A 91 17.20 -3.50 9.52
C HIS A 91 17.67 -4.82 10.13
N PHE A 92 18.58 -5.55 9.47
CA PHE A 92 19.09 -6.83 9.98
C PHE A 92 19.90 -6.68 11.28
N ARG A 93 20.55 -5.54 11.51
CA ARG A 93 21.26 -5.25 12.77
C ARG A 93 20.30 -5.08 13.95
N GLU A 94 19.16 -4.44 13.73
CA GLU A 94 18.18 -4.13 14.77
C GLU A 94 17.16 -5.25 14.99
N ARG A 95 17.03 -6.17 14.03
CA ARG A 95 16.04 -7.25 14.08
C ARG A 95 16.40 -8.25 15.17
N GLU A 96 15.52 -8.38 16.16
CA GLU A 96 15.65 -9.41 17.20
C GLU A 96 15.63 -10.80 16.57
N THR A 97 16.57 -11.67 16.95
CA THR A 97 16.72 -13.02 16.39
C THR A 97 16.47 -14.13 17.42
N TYR A 98 16.32 -13.78 18.70
CA TYR A 98 16.15 -14.73 19.80
C TYR A 98 14.75 -14.58 20.42
N ILE A 99 13.98 -15.67 20.45
CA ILE A 99 12.58 -15.71 20.94
C ILE A 99 11.70 -14.70 20.19
N ILE A 100 11.45 -14.99 18.91
CA ILE A 100 10.69 -14.12 18.01
C ILE A 100 9.25 -14.62 17.92
N TYR A 101 8.29 -13.75 18.26
CA TYR A 101 6.87 -13.98 17.99
C TYR A 101 6.37 -13.14 16.80
N ASP A 102 7.09 -12.10 16.41
CA ASP A 102 6.84 -11.32 15.19
C ASP A 102 7.21 -12.13 13.94
N ASN A 103 6.18 -12.49 13.18
CA ASN A 103 6.29 -13.30 11.96
C ASN A 103 6.20 -12.46 10.70
N LEU A 104 6.32 -11.13 10.78
CA LEU A 104 6.49 -10.33 9.58
C LEU A 104 7.67 -10.88 8.78
N TRP A 105 7.47 -11.02 7.47
CA TRP A 105 8.46 -11.59 6.55
C TRP A 105 9.57 -10.58 6.22
N ASP A 106 10.02 -9.81 7.21
CA ASP A 106 11.06 -8.79 7.07
C ASP A 106 12.46 -9.38 6.83
N LEU A 107 12.69 -10.66 7.20
CA LEU A 107 13.87 -11.42 6.78
C LEU A 107 13.96 -11.68 5.26
N PHE A 108 12.84 -11.51 4.55
CA PHE A 108 12.80 -11.50 3.08
C PHE A 108 13.15 -10.11 2.50
N ALA A 109 13.60 -9.14 3.29
CA ALA A 109 14.13 -7.88 2.77
C ALA A 109 15.36 -8.08 1.85
N PRO A 110 15.69 -7.08 0.99
CA PRO A 110 16.92 -7.08 0.22
C PRO A 110 18.12 -7.18 1.16
N ILE A 111 19.24 -7.75 0.67
CA ILE A 111 20.47 -7.89 1.48
C ILE A 111 21.50 -6.80 1.17
N GLU A 112 21.25 -5.99 0.14
CA GLU A 112 22.06 -4.83 -0.23
C GLU A 112 21.16 -3.60 -0.43
N PRO A 113 21.67 -2.38 -0.17
CA PRO A 113 20.93 -1.15 -0.42
C PRO A 113 20.47 -0.99 -1.87
N ILE A 114 19.23 -0.52 -2.05
CA ILE A 114 18.68 -0.11 -3.35
C ILE A 114 18.65 1.41 -3.41
N GLY A 115 19.32 1.98 -4.41
CA GLY A 115 19.31 3.42 -4.68
C GLY A 115 17.96 3.85 -5.25
N ILE A 116 17.01 4.22 -4.39
CA ILE A 116 15.70 4.73 -4.84
C ILE A 116 15.81 6.19 -5.28
N ALA A 117 15.18 6.52 -6.41
CA ALA A 117 14.97 7.87 -6.92
C ALA A 117 13.88 8.62 -6.13
N GLY A 118 12.90 7.90 -5.57
CA GLY A 118 11.84 8.50 -4.78
C GLY A 118 10.91 7.47 -4.14
N ALA A 119 10.16 7.94 -3.14
CA ALA A 119 9.05 7.20 -2.55
C ALA A 119 7.73 7.66 -3.18
N ILE A 120 6.81 6.73 -3.41
CA ILE A 120 5.44 7.02 -3.83
C ILE A 120 4.53 6.88 -2.61
N GLU A 121 3.79 7.94 -2.31
CA GLU A 121 2.83 7.95 -1.20
C GLU A 121 1.53 7.24 -1.59
N ASP A 122 0.85 6.68 -0.59
CA ASP A 122 -0.46 6.06 -0.78
C ASP A 122 -1.44 7.04 -1.45
N TYR A 123 -2.21 6.56 -2.42
CA TYR A 123 -3.20 7.35 -3.19
C TYR A 123 -2.61 8.48 -4.04
N ALA A 124 -1.29 8.67 -4.07
CA ALA A 124 -0.66 9.66 -4.93
C ALA A 124 -0.76 9.24 -6.41
N THR A 125 -0.79 10.22 -7.29
CA THR A 125 -0.62 10.03 -8.73
C THR A 125 0.72 10.62 -9.16
N ALA A 126 1.46 9.87 -9.97
CA ALA A 126 2.70 10.32 -10.59
C ALA A 126 2.63 10.11 -12.11
N THR A 127 3.12 11.09 -12.87
CA THR A 127 3.28 10.97 -14.32
C THR A 127 4.69 10.50 -14.65
N ILE A 128 4.85 9.29 -15.19
CA ILE A 128 6.17 8.74 -15.56
C ILE A 128 6.08 8.15 -16.96
N ALA A 129 7.01 8.50 -17.84
CA ALA A 129 7.00 8.07 -19.25
C ALA A 129 5.69 8.38 -20.01
N GLY A 130 4.94 9.40 -19.58
CA GLY A 130 3.62 9.73 -20.14
C GLY A 130 2.47 8.87 -19.59
N LEU A 131 2.74 7.96 -18.66
CA LEU A 131 1.72 7.17 -17.94
C LEU A 131 1.33 7.88 -16.65
N GLU A 132 0.02 8.02 -16.42
CA GLU A 132 -0.54 8.41 -15.13
C GLU A 132 -0.65 7.18 -14.22
N ILE A 133 0.12 7.19 -13.14
CA ILE A 133 0.29 6.04 -12.24
C ILE A 133 -0.26 6.38 -10.88
N GLU A 134 -1.30 5.66 -10.47
CA GLU A 134 -1.94 5.77 -9.16
C GLU A 134 -1.36 4.74 -8.20
N ALA A 135 -0.91 5.16 -7.02
CA ALA A 135 -0.57 4.24 -5.95
C ALA A 135 -1.84 3.72 -5.25
N VAL A 136 -2.04 2.40 -5.30
CA VAL A 136 -3.19 1.71 -4.71
C VAL A 136 -2.71 0.94 -3.47
N PRO A 137 -3.05 1.36 -2.25
CA PRO A 137 -2.69 0.62 -1.04
C PRO A 137 -3.32 -0.76 -1.01
N LEU A 138 -2.50 -1.82 -1.02
CA LEU A 138 -2.95 -3.20 -1.05
C LEU A 138 -2.28 -4.02 0.07
N PRO A 139 -2.52 -3.68 1.36
CA PRO A 139 -1.95 -4.42 2.48
C PRO A 139 -2.36 -5.91 2.44
N GLY A 140 -1.45 -6.80 2.81
CA GLY A 140 -1.67 -8.24 2.77
C GLY A 140 -0.39 -8.97 3.10
N ALA A 141 0.34 -9.41 2.07
CA ALA A 141 1.61 -10.11 2.25
C ALA A 141 2.66 -9.25 2.99
N THR A 142 2.71 -7.95 2.69
CA THR A 142 3.27 -6.93 3.58
C THR A 142 2.18 -5.92 3.95
N ILE A 143 2.33 -5.23 5.07
CA ILE A 143 1.39 -4.17 5.48
C ILE A 143 1.47 -2.98 4.51
N SER A 144 2.65 -2.76 3.95
CA SER A 144 3.05 -1.61 3.14
C SER A 144 2.97 -1.85 1.63
N GLN A 145 2.60 -3.06 1.20
CA GLN A 145 2.46 -3.42 -0.21
C GLN A 145 1.52 -2.46 -0.93
N THR A 146 1.95 -2.02 -2.10
CA THR A 146 1.20 -1.08 -2.94
C THR A 146 1.16 -1.61 -4.35
N GLY A 147 -0.03 -1.60 -4.94
CA GLY A 147 -0.20 -1.82 -6.37
C GLY A 147 -0.15 -0.50 -7.13
N TYR A 148 0.00 -0.59 -8.45
CA TYR A 148 0.03 0.57 -9.32
C TYR A 148 -1.12 0.51 -10.32
N GLY A 149 -2.03 1.47 -10.25
CA GLY A 149 -3.16 1.63 -11.16
C GLY A 149 -2.80 2.50 -12.36
N MET A 150 -3.17 2.08 -13.56
CA MET A 150 -2.97 2.83 -14.80
C MET A 150 -4.18 2.65 -15.71
N THR A 151 -4.52 3.68 -16.50
CA THR A 151 -5.49 3.53 -17.59
C THR A 151 -4.74 3.36 -18.90
N ILE A 152 -4.85 2.17 -19.50
CA ILE A 152 -4.14 1.81 -20.74
C ILE A 152 -5.21 1.37 -21.74
N CYS A 153 -5.23 1.99 -22.92
CA CYS A 153 -6.23 1.71 -23.95
C CYS A 153 -7.69 1.74 -23.44
N GLY A 154 -7.99 2.71 -22.57
CA GLY A 154 -9.32 2.90 -21.99
C GLY A 154 -9.72 1.90 -20.89
N ARG A 155 -8.83 0.97 -20.50
CA ARG A 155 -9.07 -0.02 -19.46
C ARG A 155 -8.22 0.25 -18.22
N ARG A 156 -8.80 0.08 -17.03
CA ARG A 156 -8.10 0.23 -15.75
C ARG A 156 -7.32 -1.04 -15.43
N HIS A 157 -6.00 -0.93 -15.50
CA HIS A 157 -5.06 -1.99 -15.14
C HIS A 157 -4.52 -1.73 -13.74
N VAL A 158 -4.36 -2.79 -12.93
CA VAL A 158 -3.65 -2.70 -11.66
C VAL A 158 -2.58 -3.77 -11.56
N PHE A 159 -1.33 -3.33 -11.45
CA PHE A 159 -0.19 -4.16 -11.07
C PHE A 159 -0.27 -4.40 -9.57
N CYS A 160 -0.85 -5.52 -9.16
CA CYS A 160 -1.42 -5.67 -7.83
C CYS A 160 -0.52 -6.40 -6.82
N GLY A 161 0.77 -6.58 -7.15
CA GLY A 161 1.71 -7.30 -6.28
C GLY A 161 1.14 -8.67 -5.92
N GLU A 162 1.14 -8.98 -4.62
CA GLU A 162 0.59 -10.23 -4.10
C GLU A 162 -0.87 -10.16 -3.64
N ALA A 163 -1.62 -9.11 -4.01
CA ALA A 163 -3.03 -9.00 -3.62
C ALA A 163 -3.88 -10.18 -4.14
N ILE A 164 -3.50 -10.77 -5.27
CA ILE A 164 -4.09 -11.99 -5.85
C ILE A 164 -3.02 -12.72 -6.65
N HIS A 165 -3.15 -14.04 -6.82
CA HIS A 165 -2.26 -14.85 -7.68
C HIS A 165 -2.91 -15.24 -9.01
N SER A 166 -4.13 -15.75 -8.90
CA SER A 166 -5.01 -16.17 -10.00
C SER A 166 -6.44 -16.21 -9.43
N PRO A 167 -7.50 -16.45 -10.23
CA PRO A 167 -8.87 -16.34 -9.74
C PRO A 167 -9.11 -17.11 -8.44
N GLY A 168 -9.45 -16.38 -7.38
CA GLY A 168 -9.71 -16.94 -6.06
C GLY A 168 -8.51 -17.37 -5.22
N ARG A 169 -7.26 -17.10 -5.64
CA ARG A 169 -6.06 -17.61 -4.97
C ARG A 169 -5.13 -16.50 -4.49
N LEU A 170 -4.50 -16.75 -3.34
CA LEU A 170 -3.36 -15.97 -2.85
C LEU A 170 -2.05 -16.59 -3.33
N PRO A 171 -0.97 -15.79 -3.49
CA PRO A 171 0.33 -16.35 -3.81
C PRO A 171 0.91 -17.21 -2.69
N ARG A 172 0.78 -16.75 -1.44
CA ARG A 172 1.32 -17.42 -0.25
C ARG A 172 0.49 -17.11 0.98
N ALA A 173 0.29 -18.11 1.83
CA ALA A 173 -0.45 -17.98 3.09
C ALA A 173 0.44 -17.50 4.25
N ALA A 174 1.73 -17.88 4.25
CA ALA A 174 2.61 -17.67 5.38
C ALA A 174 2.89 -16.19 5.72
N PRO A 175 3.02 -15.24 4.77
CA PRO A 175 3.18 -13.82 5.12
C PRO A 175 1.94 -13.16 5.71
N LEU A 176 0.79 -13.84 5.71
CA LEU A 176 -0.45 -13.31 6.29
C LEU A 176 -0.50 -13.44 7.82
N GLN A 177 0.43 -14.19 8.38
CA GLN A 177 0.65 -14.32 9.80
C GLN A 177 1.70 -13.27 10.20
N TYR A 178 1.28 -12.22 10.91
CA TYR A 178 2.19 -11.15 11.33
C TYR A 178 2.75 -11.40 12.73
N ASN A 179 2.09 -12.21 13.55
CA ASN A 179 2.50 -12.61 14.88
C ASN A 179 2.27 -14.11 15.07
N TYR A 180 2.72 -14.71 16.16
CA TYR A 180 2.60 -16.14 16.38
C TYR A 180 1.14 -16.59 16.43
N ASN A 181 0.79 -17.52 15.54
CA ASN A 181 -0.52 -18.15 15.42
C ASN A 181 -1.68 -17.20 15.06
N ASP A 182 -1.40 -16.00 14.53
CA ASP A 182 -2.42 -15.07 14.06
C ASP A 182 -2.64 -15.17 12.53
N MET A 183 -3.57 -14.36 12.00
CA MET A 183 -3.75 -14.21 10.55
C MET A 183 -4.29 -12.83 10.11
N PRO A 184 -3.89 -11.70 10.74
CA PRO A 184 -4.37 -10.35 10.40
C PRO A 184 -4.12 -9.98 8.93
N GLY A 185 -3.07 -10.51 8.30
CA GLY A 185 -2.79 -10.29 6.89
C GLY A 185 -3.88 -10.84 5.97
N ALA A 186 -4.64 -11.87 6.37
CA ALA A 186 -5.78 -12.34 5.57
C ALA A 186 -6.95 -11.34 5.59
N THR A 187 -7.19 -10.68 6.73
CA THR A 187 -8.16 -9.58 6.82
C THR A 187 -7.72 -8.40 5.97
N ASN A 188 -6.43 -8.06 5.96
CA ASN A 188 -5.89 -7.01 5.09
C ASN A 188 -5.98 -7.39 3.61
N ALA A 189 -5.67 -8.63 3.23
CA ALA A 189 -5.82 -9.12 1.86
C ALA A 189 -7.30 -9.09 1.41
N TYR A 190 -8.23 -9.37 2.31
CA TYR A 190 -9.67 -9.24 2.05
C TYR A 190 -10.07 -7.78 1.76
N LEU A 191 -9.56 -6.84 2.57
CA LEU A 191 -9.74 -5.40 2.36
C LEU A 191 -9.14 -4.95 1.02
N SER A 192 -7.93 -5.38 0.69
CA SER A 192 -7.28 -5.10 -0.59
C SER A 192 -8.09 -5.63 -1.77
N ALA A 193 -8.65 -6.83 -1.65
CA ALA A 193 -9.56 -7.36 -2.65
C ALA A 193 -10.82 -6.50 -2.78
N GLN A 194 -11.37 -5.98 -1.67
CA GLN A 194 -12.51 -5.06 -1.70
C GLN A 194 -12.17 -3.75 -2.41
N PHE A 195 -11.03 -3.13 -2.10
CA PHE A 195 -10.58 -1.90 -2.77
C PHE A 195 -10.41 -2.08 -4.29
N LEU A 196 -9.90 -3.23 -4.72
CA LEU A 196 -9.78 -3.54 -6.15
C LEU A 196 -11.16 -3.71 -6.82
N ARG A 197 -12.15 -4.28 -6.12
CA ARG A 197 -13.53 -4.42 -6.62
C ARG A 197 -14.21 -3.05 -6.75
N ASP A 198 -14.15 -2.25 -5.69
CA ASP A 198 -14.75 -0.91 -5.67
C ASP A 198 -14.07 0.05 -6.67
N GLY A 199 -12.78 -0.18 -6.95
CA GLY A 199 -12.02 0.56 -7.94
C GLY A 199 -12.34 0.24 -9.39
N GLY A 200 -13.24 -0.71 -9.68
CA GLY A 200 -13.66 -1.03 -11.05
C GLY A 200 -12.51 -1.47 -11.96
N VAL A 201 -11.64 -2.35 -11.47
CA VAL A 201 -10.44 -2.79 -12.19
C VAL A 201 -10.82 -3.73 -13.33
N ASP A 202 -10.34 -3.46 -14.55
CA ASP A 202 -10.60 -4.28 -15.73
C ASP A 202 -9.57 -5.39 -15.93
N VAL A 203 -8.33 -5.17 -15.49
CA VAL A 203 -7.20 -6.10 -15.65
C VAL A 203 -6.36 -6.11 -14.38
N LEU A 204 -6.10 -7.30 -13.83
CA LEU A 204 -5.21 -7.51 -12.69
C LEU A 204 -3.91 -8.17 -13.16
N LEU A 205 -2.78 -7.59 -12.75
CA LEU A 205 -1.44 -8.03 -13.14
C LEU A 205 -0.68 -8.39 -11.85
N PRO A 206 -0.81 -9.65 -11.38
CA PRO A 206 -0.21 -10.07 -10.13
C PRO A 206 1.28 -10.31 -10.28
N SER A 207 2.04 -10.06 -9.22
CA SER A 207 3.48 -10.32 -9.22
C SER A 207 3.82 -11.82 -9.11
N LEU A 208 2.85 -12.67 -8.80
CA LEU A 208 2.96 -14.13 -8.87
C LEU A 208 1.69 -14.72 -9.47
N GLY A 209 1.83 -15.73 -10.33
CA GLY A 209 0.70 -16.38 -10.99
C GLY A 209 0.39 -15.82 -12.36
N GLU A 210 -0.91 -15.70 -12.68
CA GLU A 210 -1.38 -15.44 -14.04
C GLU A 210 -2.09 -14.08 -14.15
N PRO A 211 -1.78 -13.25 -15.16
CA PRO A 211 -2.58 -12.08 -15.52
C PRO A 211 -4.07 -12.43 -15.66
N ILE A 212 -4.94 -11.61 -15.07
CA ILE A 212 -6.39 -11.76 -15.15
C ILE A 212 -6.93 -10.63 -16.02
N LEU A 213 -7.26 -10.97 -17.27
CA LEU A 213 -7.62 -9.99 -18.31
C LEU A 213 -9.14 -9.76 -18.43
N ASP A 214 -9.94 -10.56 -17.76
CA ASP A 214 -11.40 -10.48 -17.69
C ASP A 214 -11.91 -10.99 -16.34
N ARG A 215 -13.20 -10.71 -16.06
CA ARG A 215 -13.91 -11.22 -14.87
C ARG A 215 -13.15 -10.98 -13.56
N THR A 216 -12.46 -9.84 -13.47
CA THR A 216 -11.68 -9.39 -12.32
C THR A 216 -12.51 -9.34 -11.04
N ASP A 217 -13.72 -8.78 -11.09
CA ASP A 217 -14.63 -8.75 -9.94
C ASP A 217 -14.97 -10.17 -9.44
N ALA A 218 -15.27 -11.10 -10.34
CA ALA A 218 -15.55 -12.49 -9.97
C ALA A 218 -14.31 -13.19 -9.38
N ALA A 219 -13.12 -12.92 -9.91
CA ALA A 219 -11.86 -13.44 -9.38
C ALA A 219 -11.58 -12.93 -7.95
N LEU A 220 -11.83 -11.64 -7.70
CA LEU A 220 -11.67 -11.01 -6.38
C LEU A 220 -12.76 -11.45 -5.39
N ALA A 221 -14.02 -11.62 -5.84
CA ALA A 221 -15.11 -12.15 -5.02
C ALA A 221 -14.84 -13.61 -4.61
N ALA A 222 -14.29 -14.42 -5.51
CA ALA A 222 -13.83 -15.77 -5.19
C ALA A 222 -12.69 -15.75 -4.15
N LEU A 223 -11.76 -14.79 -4.27
CA LEU A 223 -10.67 -14.62 -3.32
C LEU A 223 -11.20 -14.26 -1.93
N GLN A 224 -12.11 -13.29 -1.85
CA GLN A 224 -12.79 -12.92 -0.60
C GLN A 224 -13.51 -14.11 0.04
N SER A 225 -14.21 -14.93 -0.76
CA SER A 225 -14.88 -16.13 -0.26
C SER A 225 -13.89 -17.16 0.30
N ASN A 226 -12.78 -17.40 -0.41
CA ASN A 226 -11.76 -18.33 0.03
C ASN A 226 -11.00 -17.84 1.27
N LEU A 227 -10.74 -16.54 1.38
CA LEU A 227 -10.18 -15.92 2.58
C LEU A 227 -11.07 -16.12 3.81
N LYS A 228 -12.40 -15.92 3.67
CA LYS A 228 -13.36 -16.23 4.72
C LYS A 228 -13.34 -17.73 5.09
N ALA A 229 -13.25 -18.62 4.10
CA ALA A 229 -13.14 -20.05 4.34
C ALA A 229 -11.84 -20.42 5.09
N THR A 230 -10.69 -19.80 4.74
CA THR A 230 -9.43 -19.97 5.47
C THR A 230 -9.52 -19.46 6.91
N ALA A 231 -10.25 -18.36 7.12
CA ALA A 231 -10.48 -17.77 8.44
C ALA A 231 -11.67 -18.39 9.21
N ALA A 232 -12.30 -19.46 8.73
CA ALA A 232 -13.56 -19.98 9.28
C ALA A 232 -13.55 -20.31 10.78
N ARG A 233 -12.37 -20.59 11.35
CA ARG A 233 -12.16 -20.86 12.79
C ARG A 233 -11.45 -19.73 13.54
N ARG A 234 -11.39 -18.54 12.94
CA ARG A 234 -10.71 -17.35 13.45
C ARG A 234 -11.72 -16.20 13.53
N GLU A 235 -12.51 -16.18 14.60
CA GLU A 235 -13.64 -15.25 14.77
C GLU A 235 -13.24 -13.79 14.61
N GLU A 236 -12.10 -13.38 15.19
CA GLU A 236 -11.59 -12.00 15.07
C GLU A 236 -11.28 -11.62 13.61
N ASN A 237 -10.69 -12.54 12.84
CA ASN A 237 -10.38 -12.28 11.44
C ASN A 237 -11.64 -12.16 10.59
N LEU A 238 -12.64 -13.02 10.83
CA LEU A 238 -13.94 -12.95 10.15
C LEU A 238 -14.66 -11.65 10.50
N ALA A 239 -14.72 -11.26 11.76
CA ALA A 239 -15.31 -10.01 12.19
C ALA A 239 -14.66 -8.80 11.48
N GLY A 240 -13.32 -8.81 11.38
CA GLY A 240 -12.59 -7.79 10.63
C GLY A 240 -12.92 -7.78 9.13
N MET A 241 -13.11 -8.95 8.50
CA MET A 241 -13.51 -9.04 7.09
C MET A 241 -14.94 -8.55 6.85
N GLU A 242 -15.87 -8.79 7.77
CA GLU A 242 -17.23 -8.25 7.65
C GLU A 242 -17.26 -6.74 7.87
N ALA A 243 -16.46 -6.22 8.80
CA ALA A 243 -16.37 -4.79 9.10
C ALA A 243 -15.88 -3.94 7.91
N VAL A 244 -15.18 -4.54 6.93
CA VAL A 244 -14.80 -3.88 5.67
C VAL A 244 -16.01 -3.31 4.93
N HIS A 245 -17.19 -3.94 5.06
CA HIS A 245 -18.40 -3.50 4.36
C HIS A 245 -19.20 -2.45 5.13
N ASP A 246 -18.80 -2.13 6.36
CA ASP A 246 -19.51 -1.20 7.24
C ASP A 246 -18.72 0.12 7.40
N GLU A 247 -18.71 0.92 6.33
CA GLU A 247 -18.07 2.25 6.33
C GLU A 247 -19.03 3.39 6.66
N ALA A 248 -20.29 3.08 6.99
CA ALA A 248 -21.32 4.09 7.20
C ALA A 248 -21.02 4.90 8.48
N LEU A 249 -20.89 6.22 8.32
CA LEU A 249 -20.70 7.10 9.46
C LEU A 249 -21.96 7.15 10.31
N VAL A 250 -21.75 7.11 11.61
CA VAL A 250 -22.82 7.22 12.60
C VAL A 250 -22.92 8.66 13.07
N ARG A 251 -24.12 9.24 12.98
CA ARG A 251 -24.40 10.59 13.47
C ARG A 251 -24.31 10.62 14.99
N VAL A 252 -23.51 11.54 15.53
CA VAL A 252 -23.43 11.81 16.97
C VAL A 252 -24.20 13.08 17.32
N SER A 253 -24.08 14.12 16.50
CA SER A 253 -24.85 15.36 16.60
C SER A 253 -25.05 15.96 15.20
N ASP A 254 -25.57 17.18 15.12
CA ASP A 254 -25.80 17.86 13.84
C ASP A 254 -24.52 18.03 13.01
N HIS A 255 -23.39 18.29 13.70
CA HIS A 255 -22.09 18.54 13.06
C HIS A 255 -21.07 17.43 13.31
N VAL A 256 -21.38 16.43 14.14
CA VAL A 256 -20.40 15.41 14.56
C VAL A 256 -20.84 14.04 14.09
N TRP A 257 -19.94 13.37 13.39
CA TRP A 257 -20.09 12.01 12.88
C TRP A 257 -18.93 11.15 13.36
N ARG A 258 -19.15 9.85 13.56
CA ARG A 258 -18.09 8.91 13.96
C ARG A 258 -17.93 7.79 12.94
N SER A 259 -16.69 7.37 12.73
CA SER A 259 -16.38 6.11 12.06
C SER A 259 -16.55 4.95 13.05
N PRO A 260 -17.46 3.98 12.81
CA PRO A 260 -17.78 2.95 13.80
C PRO A 260 -16.64 1.94 14.00
N ASN A 261 -15.87 1.66 12.94
CA ASN A 261 -14.89 0.57 12.92
C ASN A 261 -13.43 1.06 13.08
N ALA A 262 -13.20 2.38 13.01
CA ALA A 262 -11.86 2.92 13.14
C ALA A 262 -11.29 2.76 14.55
N ILE A 263 -10.07 2.23 14.63
CA ILE A 263 -9.31 2.22 15.88
C ILE A 263 -8.85 3.64 16.21
N ALA A 264 -8.66 3.93 17.51
CA ALA A 264 -8.40 5.27 18.04
C ALA A 264 -9.55 6.28 17.84
N GLN A 265 -10.78 5.78 17.57
CA GLN A 265 -12.04 6.54 17.58
C GLN A 265 -11.99 7.81 16.71
N THR A 266 -12.22 7.67 15.41
CA THR A 266 -12.22 8.79 14.48
C THR A 266 -13.57 9.51 14.43
N TYR A 267 -13.55 10.82 14.67
CA TYR A 267 -14.72 11.69 14.57
C TYR A 267 -14.53 12.72 13.47
N PHE A 268 -15.59 13.00 12.71
CA PHE A 268 -15.64 14.06 11.73
C PHE A 268 -16.53 15.19 12.23
N VAL A 269 -15.98 16.40 12.26
CA VAL A 269 -16.70 17.65 12.53
C VAL A 269 -16.92 18.35 11.20
N ILE A 270 -18.18 18.53 10.83
CA ILE A 270 -18.61 19.11 9.54
C ILE A 270 -19.26 20.46 9.80
N SER A 271 -18.71 21.52 9.23
CA SER A 271 -19.28 22.87 9.33
C SER A 271 -20.45 23.07 8.37
N ASP A 272 -21.29 24.09 8.62
CA ASP A 272 -22.35 24.52 7.70
C ASP A 272 -21.83 24.91 6.32
N SER A 273 -20.56 25.34 6.23
CA SER A 273 -19.91 25.68 4.97
C SER A 273 -19.41 24.46 4.19
N GLY A 274 -19.69 23.23 4.66
CA GLY A 274 -19.25 21.99 4.03
C GLY A 274 -17.76 21.67 4.22
N ARG A 275 -17.08 22.29 5.19
CA ARG A 275 -15.69 21.95 5.53
C ARG A 275 -15.67 20.83 6.56
N ALA A 276 -14.68 19.96 6.47
CA ALA A 276 -14.53 18.83 7.39
C ALA A 276 -13.19 18.85 8.12
N MET A 277 -13.25 18.61 9.42
CA MET A 277 -12.10 18.33 10.27
C MET A 277 -12.26 16.94 10.87
N SER A 278 -11.18 16.18 10.97
CA SER A 278 -11.15 14.96 11.78
C SER A 278 -10.56 15.22 13.16
N ILE A 279 -11.18 14.70 14.21
CA ILE A 279 -10.59 14.56 15.55
C ILE A 279 -10.11 13.12 15.67
N ASP A 280 -8.79 13.00 15.76
CA ASP A 280 -8.02 11.79 15.48
C ASP A 280 -8.31 11.23 14.08
N TYR A 281 -7.33 10.55 13.49
CA TYR A 281 -7.53 9.84 12.23
C TYR A 281 -6.75 8.54 12.34
N GLY A 282 -7.41 7.56 12.93
CA GLY A 282 -6.81 6.28 13.26
C GLY A 282 -6.82 5.31 12.10
N TYR A 283 -6.81 4.03 12.42
CA TYR A 283 -6.66 2.94 11.44
C TYR A 283 -8.03 2.34 11.13
N LEU A 284 -8.30 2.05 9.86
CA LEU A 284 -9.57 1.47 9.41
C LEU A 284 -9.88 0.15 10.15
N LEU A 285 -8.86 -0.68 10.38
CA LEU A 285 -8.98 -1.96 11.10
C LEU A 285 -7.80 -2.16 12.07
N GLY A 286 -8.05 -2.92 13.15
CA GLY A 286 -7.02 -3.35 14.12
C GLY A 286 -5.76 -3.99 13.50
N PRO A 287 -5.89 -4.91 12.54
CA PRO A 287 -4.78 -5.50 11.79
C PRO A 287 -3.78 -4.53 11.14
N LEU A 288 -4.13 -3.26 10.92
CA LEU A 288 -3.23 -2.25 10.35
C LEU A 288 -2.42 -1.48 11.41
N GLN A 289 -2.75 -1.65 12.69
CA GLN A 289 -2.14 -0.94 13.81
C GLN A 289 -1.34 -1.86 14.75
N TRP A 290 -1.88 -3.03 15.09
CA TRP A 290 -1.42 -3.84 16.23
C TRP A 290 -0.32 -4.83 15.86
N GLN A 291 0.76 -4.35 15.25
CA GLN A 291 1.95 -5.17 15.05
C GLN A 291 2.76 -5.26 16.34
N ALA A 292 3.30 -6.45 16.63
CA ALA A 292 4.07 -6.72 17.85
C ALA A 292 5.22 -5.73 18.04
N TYR A 293 5.88 -5.37 16.93
CA TYR A 293 6.99 -4.44 16.93
C TYR A 293 6.57 -3.06 16.40
N SER A 294 6.54 -2.08 17.31
CA SER A 294 6.10 -0.72 17.01
C SER A 294 7.16 0.06 16.23
N ARG A 295 7.07 0.04 14.89
CA ARG A 295 7.79 0.97 13.99
C ARG A 295 6.81 1.84 13.20
N PRO A 296 7.15 3.12 12.90
CA PRO A 296 6.30 3.98 12.06
C PRO A 296 5.95 3.33 10.71
N ALA A 297 6.92 2.68 10.06
CA ALA A 297 6.72 1.98 8.79
C ALA A 297 5.68 0.83 8.85
N ARG A 298 5.38 0.31 10.04
CA ARG A 298 4.43 -0.79 10.28
C ARG A 298 3.03 -0.29 10.71
N ARG A 299 2.81 1.01 10.60
CA ARG A 299 1.55 1.68 10.94
C ARG A 299 1.08 2.43 9.70
N ARG A 300 0.12 1.84 9.00
CA ARG A 300 -0.38 2.36 7.73
C ARG A 300 -1.79 2.89 7.90
N ALA A 301 -1.95 4.21 7.84
CA ALA A 301 -3.26 4.84 7.88
C ALA A 301 -3.86 4.81 6.46
N LEU A 302 -4.95 4.06 6.29
CA LEU A 302 -5.73 4.04 5.05
C LEU A 302 -6.86 5.06 5.15
N LEU A 303 -7.28 5.60 4.01
CA LEU A 303 -8.35 6.59 3.97
C LEU A 303 -9.71 5.91 4.22
N HIS A 304 -10.21 5.98 5.45
CA HIS A 304 -11.53 5.50 5.85
C HIS A 304 -12.51 6.64 6.09
N GLY A 305 -13.81 6.34 5.94
CA GLY A 305 -14.91 7.28 6.13
C GLY A 305 -15.08 8.34 5.03
N LEU A 306 -14.05 8.59 4.20
CA LEU A 306 -14.11 9.58 3.12
C LEU A 306 -15.17 9.24 2.06
N ALA A 307 -15.38 7.95 1.76
CA ALA A 307 -16.39 7.53 0.78
C ALA A 307 -17.81 7.93 1.22
N ASP A 308 -18.14 7.73 2.51
CA ASP A 308 -19.44 8.13 3.05
C ASP A 308 -19.55 9.66 3.23
N LEU A 309 -18.45 10.35 3.59
CA LEU A 309 -18.40 11.81 3.59
C LEU A 309 -18.70 12.41 2.21
N LYS A 310 -18.08 11.87 1.16
CA LYS A 310 -18.32 12.28 -0.22
C LYS A 310 -19.77 12.02 -0.62
N ARG A 311 -20.29 10.83 -0.34
CA ARG A 311 -21.66 10.44 -0.70
C ARG A 311 -22.72 11.30 -0.01
N ARG A 312 -22.57 11.58 1.28
CA ARG A 312 -23.60 12.28 2.08
C ARG A 312 -23.48 13.80 2.03
N PHE A 313 -22.25 14.32 1.94
CA PHE A 313 -21.98 15.75 2.11
C PHE A 313 -21.19 16.38 0.94
N GLY A 314 -20.79 15.59 -0.07
CA GLY A 314 -19.95 16.09 -1.17
C GLY A 314 -18.51 16.42 -0.75
N ILE A 315 -18.06 15.93 0.42
CA ILE A 315 -16.76 16.24 0.99
C ILE A 315 -15.72 15.23 0.48
N GLU A 316 -14.77 15.71 -0.32
CA GLU A 316 -13.72 14.86 -0.93
C GLU A 316 -12.38 14.91 -0.19
N ARG A 317 -12.24 15.81 0.79
CA ARG A 317 -11.02 16.01 1.56
C ARG A 317 -11.32 16.47 2.97
N LEU A 318 -10.38 16.22 3.87
CA LEU A 318 -10.36 16.82 5.20
C LEU A 318 -9.49 18.09 5.13
N ASP A 319 -10.01 19.21 5.63
CA ASP A 319 -9.24 20.46 5.68
C ASP A 319 -8.26 20.45 6.86
N THR A 320 -8.52 19.66 7.90
CA THR A 320 -7.67 19.55 9.08
C THR A 320 -7.83 18.20 9.75
N VAL A 321 -6.73 17.64 10.25
CA VAL A 321 -6.72 16.50 11.18
C VAL A 321 -6.13 16.97 12.50
N LEU A 322 -6.95 16.98 13.54
CA LEU A 322 -6.54 17.28 14.90
C LEU A 322 -6.19 15.97 15.62
N VAL A 323 -4.91 15.74 15.86
CA VAL A 323 -4.45 14.58 16.65
C VAL A 323 -4.57 14.92 18.13
N SER A 324 -5.54 14.31 18.82
CA SER A 324 -5.83 14.55 20.23
C SER A 324 -4.96 13.67 21.15
N ARG A 325 -4.49 12.52 20.63
CA ARG A 325 -3.62 11.58 21.35
C ARG A 325 -2.44 11.10 20.49
N ALA A 326 -1.22 11.29 20.97
CA ALA A 326 0.01 10.86 20.28
C ALA A 326 0.54 9.48 20.75
N ASP A 327 -0.08 8.84 21.74
CA ASP A 327 0.25 7.48 22.16
C ASP A 327 -0.63 6.46 21.42
N GLY A 328 -0.05 5.75 20.45
CA GLY A 328 -0.59 4.46 20.04
C GLY A 328 -0.76 3.59 21.29
N GLY A 329 -2.00 3.21 21.59
CA GLY A 329 -2.46 2.70 22.89
C GLY A 329 -1.42 1.89 23.68
N ARG A 330 -0.86 2.50 24.73
CA ARG A 330 -0.31 1.75 25.86
C ARG A 330 -1.47 1.48 26.83
N PRO A 331 -1.63 0.25 27.36
CA PRO A 331 -2.57 0.04 28.46
C PRO A 331 -2.16 0.92 29.65
N PRO A 332 -3.12 1.38 30.47
CA PRO A 332 -2.86 2.35 31.53
C PRO A 332 -1.79 1.82 32.50
N VAL A 333 -0.64 2.50 32.54
CA VAL A 333 0.37 2.30 33.57
C VAL A 333 -0.23 2.82 34.88
N ARG A 334 -0.22 1.99 35.92
CA ARG A 334 -0.62 2.38 37.28
C ARG A 334 0.10 3.68 37.69
N PRO A 335 -0.55 4.60 38.40
CA PRO A 335 0.01 5.92 38.68
C PRO A 335 1.26 5.79 39.56
N GLY A 336 2.42 6.19 39.05
CA GLY A 336 3.68 6.12 39.81
C GLY A 336 4.97 6.54 39.08
N GLY A 337 4.96 6.84 37.78
CA GLY A 337 6.17 7.22 37.03
C GLY A 337 6.08 8.62 36.43
N ARG A 338 7.00 9.52 36.80
CA ARG A 338 7.15 10.85 36.17
C ARG A 338 7.62 10.67 34.72
N GLY A 339 6.77 11.02 33.75
CA GLY A 339 7.11 11.05 32.32
C GLY A 339 7.40 12.48 31.86
N ALA A 340 8.56 12.69 31.25
CA ALA A 340 8.95 13.96 30.62
C ALA A 340 8.09 14.23 29.37
N ALA A 341 7.58 15.45 29.24
CA ALA A 341 6.87 15.91 28.04
C ALA A 341 7.87 16.06 26.88
N HIS A 342 7.55 15.48 25.72
CA HIS A 342 8.20 15.81 24.45
C HIS A 342 7.14 16.37 23.51
N GLY A 343 7.42 17.54 22.96
CA GLY A 343 6.49 18.34 22.15
C GLY A 343 6.04 17.62 20.89
N GLY A 344 4.73 17.50 20.71
CA GLY A 344 4.13 17.01 19.48
C GLY A 344 4.33 18.00 18.33
N ARG A 345 4.83 17.51 17.20
CA ARG A 345 4.77 18.23 15.93
C ARG A 345 3.41 17.95 15.29
N THR A 346 2.69 19.01 14.92
CA THR A 346 1.50 18.93 14.06
C THR A 346 1.91 18.40 12.68
N VAL A 347 1.37 17.25 12.27
CA VAL A 347 1.52 16.74 10.90
C VAL A 347 0.25 17.13 10.14
N LEU A 348 0.37 18.02 9.18
CA LEU A 348 -0.71 18.38 8.26
C LEU A 348 -0.72 17.34 7.13
N ILE A 349 -1.68 16.41 7.15
CA ILE A 349 -1.92 15.50 6.02
C ILE A 349 -2.83 16.25 5.04
N ALA A 350 -2.27 16.70 3.91
CA ALA A 350 -3.04 17.32 2.84
C ALA A 350 -3.29 16.29 1.73
N CYS A 351 -4.43 15.60 1.76
CA CYS A 351 -4.88 14.80 0.62
C CYS A 351 -5.50 15.73 -0.44
N ARG A 352 -4.88 15.82 -1.62
CA ARG A 352 -5.50 16.38 -2.82
C ARG A 352 -6.08 15.24 -3.66
N ALA A 353 -7.40 15.08 -3.65
CA ALA A 353 -8.09 14.39 -4.74
C ALA A 353 -8.05 15.33 -5.98
N GLY A 354 -7.49 14.84 -7.08
CA GLY A 354 -7.29 15.61 -8.29
C GLY A 354 -8.61 15.99 -8.95
N SER A 355 -8.95 17.29 -8.93
CA SER A 355 -9.80 17.89 -9.96
C SER A 355 -8.88 18.55 -10.99
N GLY A 356 -9.13 18.25 -12.27
CA GLY A 356 -8.22 18.54 -13.36
C GLY A 356 -7.67 19.97 -13.38
N ARG A 357 -6.34 20.08 -13.26
CA ARG A 357 -5.44 20.95 -14.04
C ARG A 357 -4.00 20.72 -13.53
N ARG A 358 -3.16 20.29 -14.48
CA ARG A 358 -1.70 20.10 -14.46
C ARG A 358 -0.97 20.66 -13.22
N ALA A 359 -0.22 19.79 -12.55
CA ALA A 359 0.90 20.18 -11.69
C ALA A 359 2.15 19.39 -12.11
N SER A 360 3.14 20.09 -12.65
CA SER A 360 4.49 19.59 -12.87
C SER A 360 5.27 19.66 -11.54
N LEU A 361 5.90 18.56 -11.12
CA LEU A 361 6.82 18.56 -9.99
C LEU A 361 8.16 19.20 -10.41
N SER A 362 8.52 20.32 -9.79
CA SER A 362 9.92 20.81 -9.78
C SER A 362 10.44 20.78 -8.34
N PHE A 363 11.55 20.07 -8.11
CA PHE A 363 12.23 20.05 -6.82
C PHE A 363 13.17 21.27 -6.72
N ALA A 364 12.96 22.11 -5.71
CA ALA A 364 13.97 23.05 -5.23
C ALA A 364 14.17 22.84 -3.73
N SER A 365 15.35 22.38 -3.35
CA SER A 365 15.79 22.31 -1.96
C SER A 365 16.38 23.66 -1.54
N GLU A 366 15.77 24.34 -0.58
CA GLU A 366 16.47 25.33 0.23
C GLU A 366 16.60 24.80 1.66
N ALA A 367 17.81 24.36 2.01
CA ALA A 367 18.23 24.23 3.38
C ALA A 367 18.46 25.63 3.96
N ARG A 368 17.70 26.00 5.00
CA ARG A 368 18.12 27.08 5.90
C ARG A 368 18.36 26.51 7.29
N ARG A 369 19.63 26.55 7.69
CA ARG A 369 20.08 26.42 9.07
C ARG A 369 19.62 27.65 9.85
N CYS A 370 19.11 27.43 11.04
CA CYS A 370 19.45 28.19 12.26
C CYS A 370 19.42 27.20 13.42
#